data_AF-A0A8J5YK85-F1
#
_entry.id   AF-A0A8J5YK85-F1
#
_cell.length_a   1.000
_cell.length_b   1.000
_cell.length_c   1.000
_cell.angle_alpha   90.00
_cell.angle_beta   90.00
_cell.angle_gamma   90.00
#
_symmetry.space_group_name_H-M   'P 1'
#
loop_
_entity.id
_entity.type
_entity.pdbx_description
1 polymer ?
#
loop_
_entity_poly.entity_id
_entity_poly.type
_entity_poly.pdbx_seq_one_letter_code
_entity_poly.pdbx_strand_id
1 'polypeptide(L)'
;MLGTYMPISRTLVFEKKELKDLLWKAARASTTKEFEDAMDELRKTNQHAYNWLKEKNPNHWSRSHFSIRSHSDILMILETRGKPILTMMETIRTKIMLLIVKKKEEADNWKGMLCQRSRKRWMYIKDSLRLNVVDLVENSCSCRNWDLTGIPCMHALAVIHLKEEFPETYVQTWYTKQTQLQIYSNFVNPVRGPKQWASLSNMLPILPPPLRRPPGKPTKVRRKEPNEPQTTERLSKRGVVEIRCSKCKKVGHNKRSCKGEVGQNIPATLNQQQGTPTQGCPNSVTYCPNSSTSCPKTKAPIQEKTNHY
;
A
#
# COMPACT_ATOMS: atom_id res chain seq x y z
N MET A 1 -11.03 1.86 12.40
CA MET A 1 -10.53 0.48 12.48
C MET A 1 -11.29 -0.47 11.57
N LEU A 2 -11.19 -0.22 10.26
CA LEU A 2 -11.41 -1.27 9.26
C LEU A 2 -10.11 -2.08 9.16
N GLY A 3 -10.27 -3.41 9.10
CA GLY A 3 -9.20 -4.39 9.21
C GLY A 3 -7.98 -4.05 8.37
N THR A 4 -6.81 -4.17 9.02
CA THR A 4 -5.52 -4.20 8.35
C THR A 4 -5.51 -5.34 7.34
N TYR A 5 -5.33 -4.98 6.08
CA TYR A 5 -5.02 -5.90 4.99
C TYR A 5 -3.69 -6.58 5.31
N MET A 6 -3.73 -7.89 5.61
CA MET A 6 -2.63 -8.75 5.19
C MET A 6 -2.60 -8.69 3.66
N PRO A 7 -1.49 -8.28 3.02
CA PRO A 7 -1.34 -8.49 1.59
C PRO A 7 -1.22 -10.01 1.41
N ILE A 8 -2.36 -10.66 1.14
CA ILE A 8 -2.43 -12.02 0.62
C ILE A 8 -1.83 -11.94 -0.78
N SER A 9 -0.50 -11.94 -0.80
CA SER A 9 0.31 -11.66 -1.97
C SER A 9 0.36 -12.92 -2.82
N ARG A 10 -0.72 -13.27 -3.53
CA ARG A 10 -0.71 -14.28 -4.62
C ARG A 10 0.05 -15.61 -4.33
N THR A 11 0.22 -15.98 -3.07
CA THR A 11 0.74 -17.27 -2.65
C THR A 11 -0.42 -18.01 -2.00
N LEU A 12 -0.98 -18.89 -2.80
CA LEU A 12 -2.02 -19.87 -2.51
C LEU A 12 -1.65 -20.64 -1.23
N VAL A 13 -2.19 -20.25 -0.07
CA VAL A 13 -2.11 -21.13 1.12
C VAL A 13 -3.51 -21.48 1.65
N PHE A 14 -4.55 -20.66 1.41
CA PHE A 14 -5.90 -20.94 1.94
C PHE A 14 -6.99 -20.64 0.90
N GLU A 15 -7.17 -21.50 -0.09
CA GLU A 15 -8.25 -21.37 -1.08
C GLU A 15 -9.63 -21.73 -0.52
N LYS A 16 -9.70 -22.53 0.55
CA LYS A 16 -10.97 -22.92 1.18
C LYS A 16 -11.56 -21.78 2.00
N LYS A 17 -12.84 -21.46 1.75
CA LYS A 17 -13.61 -20.41 2.46
C LYS A 17 -13.53 -20.57 3.99
N GLU A 18 -13.64 -21.81 4.46
CA GLU A 18 -13.55 -22.17 5.88
C GLU A 18 -12.27 -21.69 6.57
N LEU A 19 -11.11 -21.86 5.93
CA LEU A 19 -9.82 -21.41 6.48
C LEU A 19 -9.72 -19.88 6.53
N LYS A 20 -10.29 -19.20 5.54
CA LYS A 20 -10.39 -17.72 5.55
C LYS A 20 -11.30 -17.26 6.69
N ASP A 21 -12.42 -17.93 6.91
CA ASP A 21 -13.36 -17.58 7.97
C ASP A 21 -12.73 -17.78 9.36
N LEU A 22 -11.97 -18.86 9.58
CA LEU A 22 -11.21 -19.10 10.81
C LEU A 22 -10.09 -18.07 11.02
N LEU A 23 -9.35 -17.71 9.96
CA LEU A 23 -8.36 -16.63 10.01
C LEU A 23 -9.02 -15.30 10.43
N TRP A 24 -10.16 -14.96 9.81
CA TRP A 24 -10.89 -13.75 10.15
C TRP A 24 -11.52 -13.81 11.54
N LYS A 25 -11.92 -14.98 12.03
CA LYS A 25 -12.37 -15.21 13.41
C LYS A 25 -11.25 -14.86 14.39
N ALA A 26 -10.05 -15.39 14.19
CA ALA A 26 -8.87 -15.06 14.99
C ALA A 26 -8.46 -13.58 14.88
N ALA A 27 -8.50 -13.00 13.67
CA ALA A 27 -8.16 -11.58 13.48
C ALA A 27 -9.17 -10.64 14.15
N ARG A 28 -10.45 -11.03 14.20
CA ARG A 28 -11.55 -10.21 14.74
C ARG A 28 -11.78 -10.37 16.24
N ALA A 29 -11.28 -11.46 16.85
CA ALA A 29 -11.35 -11.70 18.29
C ALA A 29 -10.88 -10.46 19.07
N SER A 30 -11.70 -10.00 20.02
CA SER A 30 -11.39 -8.84 20.86
C SER A 30 -10.69 -9.23 22.16
N THR A 31 -10.85 -10.47 22.61
CA THR A 31 -10.18 -11.02 23.79
C THR A 31 -9.10 -12.04 23.40
N THR A 32 -8.11 -12.23 24.27
CA THR A 32 -7.04 -13.22 24.07
C THR A 32 -7.60 -14.64 24.05
N LYS A 33 -8.59 -14.92 24.90
CA LYS A 33 -9.27 -16.22 24.94
C LYS A 33 -10.00 -16.55 23.63
N GLU A 34 -10.78 -15.62 23.09
CA GLU A 34 -11.43 -15.82 21.78
C GLU A 34 -10.42 -16.04 20.64
N PHE A 35 -9.27 -15.36 20.73
CA PHE A 35 -8.19 -15.55 19.78
C PHE A 35 -7.59 -16.96 19.90
N GLU A 36 -7.31 -17.42 21.12
CA GLU A 36 -6.79 -18.76 21.40
C GLU A 36 -7.77 -19.85 20.92
N ASP A 37 -9.07 -19.69 21.23
CA ASP A 37 -10.13 -20.59 20.77
C ASP A 37 -10.18 -20.67 19.23
N ALA A 38 -10.12 -19.53 18.54
CA ALA A 38 -10.11 -19.47 17.07
C ALA A 38 -8.82 -20.07 16.46
N MET A 39 -7.67 -19.85 17.10
CA MET A 39 -6.39 -20.45 16.69
C MET A 39 -6.37 -21.96 16.92
N ASP A 40 -7.01 -22.46 17.97
CA ASP A 40 -7.15 -23.89 18.23
C ASP A 40 -8.10 -24.57 17.23
N GLU A 41 -9.20 -23.92 16.87
CA GLU A 41 -10.05 -24.38 15.76
C GLU A 41 -9.27 -24.44 14.45
N LEU A 42 -8.49 -23.40 14.11
CA LEU A 42 -7.64 -23.40 12.93
C LEU A 42 -6.62 -24.54 12.96
N ARG A 43 -6.05 -24.85 14.14
CA ARG A 43 -5.14 -25.97 14.34
C ARG A 43 -5.81 -27.31 14.04
N LYS A 44 -7.01 -27.52 14.56
CA LYS A 44 -7.82 -28.74 14.33
C LYS A 44 -8.20 -28.91 12.86
N THR A 45 -8.55 -27.83 12.16
CA THR A 45 -8.93 -27.89 10.74
C THR A 45 -7.73 -28.05 9.82
N ASN A 46 -6.63 -27.32 10.08
CA ASN A 46 -5.43 -27.37 9.25
C ASN A 46 -4.16 -26.97 10.03
N GLN A 47 -3.36 -27.99 10.37
CA GLN A 47 -2.11 -27.81 11.10
C GLN A 47 -1.10 -26.91 10.36
N HIS A 48 -1.01 -27.00 9.04
CA HIS A 48 -0.09 -26.18 8.24
C HIS A 48 -0.49 -24.69 8.29
N ALA A 49 -1.79 -24.41 8.23
CA ALA A 49 -2.34 -23.07 8.36
C ALA A 49 -2.01 -22.44 9.71
N TYR A 50 -2.24 -23.20 10.78
CA TYR A 50 -1.92 -22.79 12.13
C TYR A 50 -0.43 -22.51 12.30
N ASN A 51 0.45 -23.40 11.85
CA ASN A 51 1.91 -23.21 11.97
C ASN A 51 2.36 -21.92 11.26
N TRP A 52 1.87 -21.69 10.04
CA TRP A 52 2.18 -20.46 9.29
C TRP A 52 1.70 -19.19 10.00
N LEU A 53 0.50 -19.23 10.58
CA LEU A 53 -0.10 -18.07 11.25
C LEU A 53 0.55 -17.80 12.61
N LYS A 54 0.93 -18.86 13.34
CA LYS A 54 1.63 -18.79 14.64
C LYS A 54 2.97 -18.06 14.55
N GLU A 55 3.68 -18.16 13.42
CA GLU A 55 4.92 -17.42 13.19
C GLU A 55 4.72 -15.90 13.06
N LYS A 56 3.50 -15.43 12.80
CA LYS A 56 3.21 -14.00 12.62
C LYS A 56 2.89 -13.36 13.95
N ASN A 57 3.57 -12.26 14.28
CA ASN A 57 3.29 -11.49 15.49
C ASN A 57 1.82 -11.00 15.51
N PRO A 58 0.97 -11.45 16.46
CA PRO A 58 -0.44 -11.10 16.51
C PRO A 58 -0.71 -9.60 16.71
N ASN A 59 0.24 -8.85 17.27
CA ASN A 59 0.14 -7.39 17.45
C ASN A 59 -0.06 -6.64 16.13
N HIS A 60 0.25 -7.26 14.99
CA HIS A 60 0.13 -6.63 13.67
C HIS A 60 -1.19 -6.97 12.96
N TRP A 61 -1.95 -7.95 13.42
CA TRP A 61 -3.10 -8.45 12.64
C TRP A 61 -4.31 -8.93 13.45
N SER A 62 -4.20 -9.16 14.76
CA SER A 62 -5.34 -9.53 15.61
C SER A 62 -5.73 -8.41 16.57
N ARG A 63 -7.03 -8.09 16.59
CA ARG A 63 -7.61 -7.06 17.47
C ARG A 63 -7.35 -7.33 18.96
N SER A 64 -7.36 -8.58 19.37
CA SER A 64 -7.10 -9.01 20.76
C SER A 64 -5.72 -8.57 21.26
N HIS A 65 -4.77 -8.33 20.35
CA HIS A 65 -3.39 -7.96 20.69
C HIS A 65 -3.06 -6.51 20.32
N PHE A 66 -4.05 -5.75 19.83
CA PHE A 66 -3.86 -4.34 19.56
C PHE A 66 -3.84 -3.54 20.85
N SER A 67 -2.97 -2.54 20.88
CA SER A 67 -2.97 -1.53 21.93
C SER A 67 -4.26 -0.72 21.84
N ILE A 68 -4.90 -0.52 22.99
CA ILE A 68 -6.07 0.35 23.14
C ILE A 68 -5.70 1.82 22.89
N ARG A 69 -4.41 2.18 22.99
CA ARG A 69 -3.94 3.59 22.90
C ARG A 69 -3.96 4.18 21.49
N SER A 70 -4.04 3.35 20.44
CA SER A 70 -3.89 3.82 19.05
C SER A 70 -5.12 3.47 18.20
N HIS A 71 -5.89 4.49 17.82
CA HIS A 71 -7.10 4.34 16.99
C HIS A 71 -6.91 4.82 15.53
N SER A 72 -5.78 4.49 14.86
CA SER A 72 -5.47 4.97 13.49
C SER A 72 -5.62 3.91 12.39
N ASP A 73 -6.25 4.26 11.26
CA ASP A 73 -6.40 3.40 10.06
C ASP A 73 -5.36 3.77 8.97
N ILE A 74 -4.27 3.01 8.84
CA ILE A 74 -3.15 3.30 7.89
C ILE A 74 -3.35 2.58 6.53
N LEU A 75 -4.54 2.67 5.92
CA LEU A 75 -4.82 1.95 4.66
C LEU A 75 -4.24 2.64 3.40
N MET A 76 -3.77 3.88 3.49
CA MET A 76 -3.48 4.72 2.31
C MET A 76 -2.20 4.36 1.53
N ILE A 77 -1.28 3.61 2.10
CA ILE A 77 0.09 3.46 1.58
C ILE A 77 0.23 2.32 0.56
N LEU A 78 -0.69 1.34 0.56
CA LEU A 78 -0.50 0.09 -0.18
C LEU A 78 -0.48 0.26 -1.70
N GLU A 79 -1.29 1.18 -2.24
CA GLU A 79 -1.41 1.39 -3.68
C GLU A 79 -0.25 2.23 -4.27
N THR A 80 0.44 3.01 -3.43
CA THR A 80 1.45 3.97 -3.89
C THR A 80 2.87 3.42 -3.79
N ARG A 81 3.08 2.34 -3.02
CA ARG A 81 4.41 1.77 -2.71
C ARG A 81 5.23 1.29 -3.91
N GLY A 82 4.58 1.00 -5.04
CA GLY A 82 5.25 0.53 -6.25
C GLY A 82 5.72 1.64 -7.19
N LYS A 83 5.47 2.92 -6.86
CA LYS A 83 5.78 4.06 -7.73
C LYS A 83 7.14 4.66 -7.37
N PRO A 84 7.81 5.38 -8.30
CA PRO A 84 8.99 6.18 -7.97
C PRO A 84 8.72 7.12 -6.79
N ILE A 85 9.73 7.38 -5.94
CA ILE A 85 9.55 8.08 -4.65
C ILE A 85 8.83 9.42 -4.80
N LEU A 86 9.17 10.22 -5.82
CA LEU A 86 8.51 11.49 -6.11
C LEU A 86 7.02 11.29 -6.45
N THR A 87 6.71 10.34 -7.33
CA THR A 87 5.33 10.01 -7.70
C THR A 87 4.55 9.43 -6.52
N MET A 88 5.20 8.63 -5.67
CA MET A 88 4.61 8.07 -4.46
C MET A 88 4.25 9.20 -3.48
N MET A 89 5.18 10.09 -3.16
CA MET A 89 4.95 11.24 -2.28
C MET A 89 3.86 12.15 -2.81
N GLU A 90 3.88 12.46 -4.10
CA GLU A 90 2.86 13.31 -4.73
C GLU A 90 1.47 12.65 -4.73
N THR A 91 1.41 11.34 -4.97
CA THR A 91 0.15 10.59 -4.88
C THR A 91 -0.38 10.58 -3.44
N ILE A 92 0.49 10.37 -2.45
CA ILE A 92 0.11 10.38 -1.03
C ILE A 92 -0.39 11.77 -0.64
N ARG A 93 0.33 12.83 -0.99
CA ARG A 93 -0.05 14.23 -0.74
C ARG A 93 -1.44 14.54 -1.31
N THR A 94 -1.67 14.21 -2.58
CA THR A 94 -2.94 14.43 -3.26
C THR A 94 -4.08 13.62 -2.63
N LYS A 95 -3.83 12.36 -2.28
CA LYS A 95 -4.83 11.53 -1.59
C LYS A 95 -5.17 12.10 -0.21
N ILE A 96 -4.19 12.56 0.55
CA ILE A 96 -4.42 13.18 1.87
C ILE A 96 -5.24 14.47 1.70
N MET A 97 -4.90 15.33 0.75
CA MET A 97 -5.70 16.54 0.45
C MET A 97 -7.15 16.21 0.15
N LEU A 98 -7.40 15.28 -0.79
CA LEU A 98 -8.75 14.87 -1.17
C LEU A 98 -9.50 14.24 0.00
N LEU A 99 -8.82 13.46 0.84
CA LEU A 99 -9.43 12.89 2.03
C LEU A 99 -9.82 13.94 3.05
N ILE A 100 -8.96 14.94 3.32
CA ILE A 100 -9.26 16.02 4.26
C ILE A 100 -10.53 16.75 3.82
N VAL A 101 -10.58 17.18 2.55
CA VAL A 101 -11.76 17.88 1.99
C VAL A 101 -13.01 17.01 2.08
N LYS A 102 -12.93 15.77 1.57
CA LYS A 102 -14.05 14.82 1.61
C LYS A 102 -14.54 14.58 3.04
N LYS A 103 -13.64 14.41 4.00
CA LYS A 103 -13.99 14.14 5.39
C LYS A 103 -14.62 15.36 6.07
N LYS A 104 -14.13 16.55 5.75
CA LYS A 104 -14.72 17.81 6.23
C LYS A 104 -16.13 18.00 5.69
N GLU A 105 -16.34 17.85 4.39
CA GLU A 105 -17.67 17.93 3.75
C GLU A 105 -18.62 16.86 4.29
N GLU A 106 -18.15 15.63 4.49
CA GLU A 106 -18.92 14.58 5.15
C GLU A 106 -19.35 15.03 6.55
N ALA A 107 -18.41 15.53 7.35
CA ALA A 107 -18.66 15.96 8.72
C ALA A 107 -19.64 17.15 8.80
N ASP A 108 -19.49 18.15 7.93
CA ASP A 108 -20.38 19.31 7.86
C ASP A 108 -21.83 18.89 7.60
N ASN A 109 -22.03 17.90 6.73
CA ASN A 109 -23.34 17.36 6.37
C ASN A 109 -23.95 16.41 7.41
N TRP A 110 -23.26 16.09 8.51
CA TRP A 110 -23.83 15.20 9.52
C TRP A 110 -24.97 15.85 10.31
N LYS A 111 -26.07 15.09 10.42
CA LYS A 111 -27.20 15.38 11.29
C LYS A 111 -26.96 14.75 12.67
N GLY A 112 -26.74 15.61 13.68
CA GLY A 112 -26.48 15.22 15.07
C GLY A 112 -25.02 15.37 15.50
N MET A 113 -24.74 15.00 16.76
CA MET A 113 -23.44 15.24 17.40
C MET A 113 -22.36 14.22 17.05
N LEU A 114 -22.72 13.02 16.59
CA LEU A 114 -21.78 11.93 16.31
C LEU A 114 -21.61 11.64 14.82
N CYS A 115 -20.45 11.11 14.46
CA CYS A 115 -20.18 10.64 13.11
C CYS A 115 -21.09 9.47 12.70
N GLN A 116 -21.50 9.47 11.43
CA GLN A 116 -22.36 8.40 10.87
C GLN A 116 -21.74 7.00 11.02
N ARG A 117 -20.40 6.91 11.06
CA ARG A 117 -19.68 5.64 11.18
C ARG A 117 -19.90 4.99 12.54
N SER A 118 -19.94 5.78 13.62
CA SER A 118 -20.25 5.27 14.96
C SER A 118 -21.69 4.80 15.04
N ARG A 119 -22.63 5.58 14.48
CA ARG A 119 -24.06 5.22 14.46
C ARG A 119 -24.34 3.93 13.67
N LYS A 120 -23.69 3.74 12.51
CA LYS A 120 -23.79 2.47 11.75
C LYS A 120 -23.16 1.29 12.48
N ARG A 121 -22.08 1.50 13.24
CA ARG A 121 -21.38 0.45 14.00
C ARG A 121 -22.28 -0.16 15.08
N TRP A 122 -23.12 0.65 15.73
CA TRP A 122 -24.09 0.19 16.74
C TRP A 122 -25.01 -0.92 16.23
N MET A 123 -25.41 -0.85 14.96
CA MET A 123 -26.34 -1.80 14.34
C MET A 123 -25.77 -3.22 14.13
N TYR A 124 -24.45 -3.41 14.16
CA TYR A 124 -23.79 -4.65 13.74
C TYR A 124 -23.07 -5.44 14.85
N ILE A 125 -23.26 -5.09 16.13
CA ILE A 125 -22.63 -5.82 17.23
C ILE A 125 -23.50 -7.03 17.56
N LYS A 126 -23.13 -8.20 17.03
CA LYS A 126 -23.61 -9.50 17.50
C LYS A 126 -22.64 -9.97 18.57
N ASP A 127 -23.11 -10.20 19.78
CA ASP A 127 -22.32 -10.87 20.81
C ASP A 127 -23.14 -11.97 21.48
N SER A 128 -22.44 -13.04 21.81
CA SER A 128 -23.00 -14.26 22.38
C SER A 128 -23.24 -14.08 23.88
N LEU A 129 -24.26 -14.76 24.41
CA LEU A 129 -24.80 -14.75 25.79
C LEU A 129 -23.78 -15.05 26.91
N ARG A 130 -22.70 -14.28 27.02
CA ARG A 130 -21.69 -14.36 28.07
C ARG A 130 -21.89 -13.23 29.06
N LEU A 131 -21.70 -13.54 30.35
CA LEU A 131 -21.66 -12.52 31.39
C LEU A 131 -20.42 -11.64 31.15
N ASN A 132 -20.65 -10.34 30.97
CA ASN A 132 -19.61 -9.35 30.76
C ASN A 132 -19.71 -8.27 31.83
N VAL A 133 -18.57 -7.84 32.32
CA VAL A 133 -18.45 -6.73 33.28
C VAL A 133 -18.32 -5.44 32.49
N VAL A 134 -19.11 -4.43 32.85
CA VAL A 134 -19.11 -3.10 32.23
C VAL A 134 -18.76 -2.09 33.29
N ASP A 135 -17.81 -1.21 32.98
CA ASP A 135 -17.50 -0.05 33.79
C ASP A 135 -17.82 1.22 32.98
N LEU A 136 -18.81 1.98 33.46
CA LEU A 136 -19.26 3.21 32.81
C LEU A 136 -18.36 4.41 33.12
N VAL A 137 -17.60 4.38 34.21
CA VAL A 137 -16.69 5.49 34.58
C VAL A 137 -15.48 5.46 33.65
N GLU A 138 -14.89 4.28 33.47
CA GLU A 138 -13.72 4.08 32.61
C GLU A 138 -14.08 3.87 31.13
N ASN A 139 -15.38 3.85 30.78
CA ASN A 139 -15.87 3.54 29.44
C ASN A 139 -15.31 2.21 28.90
N SER A 140 -15.32 1.17 29.74
CA SER A 140 -14.70 -0.13 29.45
C SER A 140 -15.67 -1.30 29.56
N CYS A 141 -15.35 -2.41 28.89
CA CYS A 141 -16.13 -3.63 28.97
C CYS A 141 -15.22 -4.85 28.87
N SER A 142 -15.50 -5.91 29.62
CA SER A 142 -14.72 -7.16 29.56
C SER A 142 -14.66 -7.80 28.18
N CYS A 143 -15.61 -7.51 27.28
CA CYS A 143 -15.54 -7.95 25.89
C CYS A 143 -14.48 -7.20 25.05
N ARG A 144 -13.84 -6.17 25.62
CA ARG A 144 -12.81 -5.28 25.05
C ARG A 144 -13.22 -4.49 23.82
N ASN A 145 -14.45 -4.68 23.33
CA ASN A 145 -14.88 -4.01 22.10
C ASN A 145 -15.09 -2.51 22.33
N TRP A 146 -15.53 -2.10 23.52
CA TRP A 146 -15.62 -0.68 23.87
C TRP A 146 -14.23 -0.07 23.96
N ASP A 147 -13.31 -0.70 24.70
CA ASP A 147 -11.92 -0.24 24.83
C ASP A 147 -11.25 -0.07 23.47
N LEU A 148 -11.36 -1.08 22.60
CA LEU A 148 -10.73 -1.06 21.28
C LEU A 148 -11.36 -0.01 20.36
N THR A 149 -12.68 0.17 20.40
CA THR A 149 -13.36 1.01 19.41
C THR A 149 -13.67 2.41 19.90
N GLY A 150 -13.66 2.67 21.20
CA GLY A 150 -14.17 3.90 21.79
C GLY A 150 -15.68 4.08 21.63
N ILE A 151 -16.42 3.02 21.31
CA ILE A 151 -17.86 3.02 21.07
C ILE A 151 -18.49 1.96 21.99
N PRO A 152 -19.55 2.30 22.76
CA PRO A 152 -20.23 1.33 23.62
C PRO A 152 -20.58 0.05 22.87
N CYS A 153 -20.23 -1.09 23.44
CA CYS A 153 -20.63 -2.41 22.95
C CYS A 153 -22.08 -2.71 23.36
N MET A 154 -22.67 -3.81 22.88
CA MET A 154 -24.05 -4.16 23.24
C MET A 154 -24.24 -4.40 24.75
N HIS A 155 -23.21 -4.89 25.45
CA HIS A 155 -23.24 -5.01 26.91
C HIS A 155 -23.32 -3.64 27.58
N ALA A 156 -22.48 -2.70 27.15
CA ALA A 156 -22.49 -1.33 27.65
C ALA A 156 -23.81 -0.63 27.34
N LEU A 157 -24.34 -0.79 26.13
CA LEU A 157 -25.64 -0.25 25.74
C LEU A 157 -26.78 -0.76 26.63
N ALA A 158 -26.77 -2.04 27.00
CA ALA A 158 -27.77 -2.59 27.91
C ALA A 158 -27.71 -1.93 29.30
N VAL A 159 -26.50 -1.70 29.84
CA VAL A 159 -26.32 -1.04 31.14
C VAL A 159 -26.68 0.44 31.08
N ILE A 160 -26.28 1.14 30.01
CA ILE A 160 -26.63 2.56 29.78
C ILE A 160 -28.14 2.72 29.69
N HIS A 161 -28.81 1.83 28.97
CA HIS A 161 -30.27 1.84 28.84
C HIS A 161 -30.97 1.60 30.18
N LEU A 162 -30.46 0.69 31.01
CA LEU A 162 -30.97 0.45 32.36
C LEU A 162 -30.82 1.69 33.27
N LYS A 163 -29.81 2.53 33.03
CA LYS A 163 -29.62 3.80 33.72
C LYS A 163 -30.41 4.97 33.13
N GLU A 164 -31.16 4.73 32.04
CA GLU A 164 -31.91 5.76 31.31
C GLU A 164 -31.03 6.90 30.77
N GLU A 165 -29.75 6.60 30.48
CA GLU A 165 -28.81 7.57 29.93
C GLU A 165 -28.67 7.44 28.41
N PHE A 166 -28.12 8.47 27.77
CA PHE A 166 -27.94 8.50 26.31
C PHE A 166 -26.61 7.86 25.91
N PRO A 167 -26.58 6.82 25.06
CA PRO A 167 -25.34 6.20 24.59
C PRO A 167 -24.36 7.15 23.92
N GLU A 168 -24.85 8.24 23.33
CA GLU A 168 -24.05 9.27 22.69
C GLU A 168 -23.03 9.93 23.62
N THR A 169 -23.32 10.03 24.93
CA THR A 169 -22.42 10.65 25.92
C THR A 169 -21.21 9.78 26.25
N TYR A 170 -21.34 8.48 26.02
CA TYR A 170 -20.36 7.43 26.31
C TYR A 170 -19.43 7.11 25.13
N VAL A 171 -19.62 7.78 23.99
CA VAL A 171 -18.75 7.63 22.81
C VAL A 171 -17.52 8.52 22.95
N GLN A 172 -16.36 7.97 22.59
CA GLN A 172 -15.10 8.72 22.63
C GLN A 172 -15.14 9.99 21.76
N THR A 173 -14.51 11.04 22.28
CA THR A 173 -14.62 12.42 21.78
C THR A 173 -14.18 12.60 20.32
N TRP A 174 -13.29 11.74 19.81
CA TRP A 174 -12.84 11.77 18.41
C TRP A 174 -13.92 11.35 17.40
N TYR A 175 -15.05 10.80 17.83
CA TYR A 175 -16.19 10.53 16.95
C TYR A 175 -17.21 11.66 16.87
N THR A 176 -17.04 12.72 17.67
CA THR A 176 -17.94 13.86 17.64
C THR A 176 -17.74 14.68 16.35
N LYS A 177 -18.83 15.30 15.88
CA LYS A 177 -18.80 16.20 14.71
C LYS A 177 -17.79 17.32 14.92
N GLN A 178 -17.79 17.93 16.11
CA GLN A 178 -16.86 19.01 16.45
C GLN A 178 -15.41 18.57 16.30
N THR A 179 -15.00 17.46 16.92
CA THR A 179 -13.62 16.98 16.81
C THR A 179 -13.25 16.58 15.39
N GLN A 180 -14.16 15.98 14.64
CA GLN A 180 -13.92 15.63 13.22
C GLN A 180 -13.68 16.89 12.37
N LEU A 181 -14.47 17.95 12.55
CA LEU A 181 -14.26 19.22 11.87
C LEU A 181 -12.92 19.88 12.27
N GLN A 182 -12.53 19.77 13.54
CA GLN A 182 -11.23 20.27 14.02
C GLN A 182 -10.06 19.48 13.42
N ILE A 183 -10.12 18.15 13.40
CA ILE A 183 -9.09 17.29 12.79
C ILE A 183 -8.86 17.66 11.32
N TYR A 184 -9.93 17.91 10.56
CA TYR A 184 -9.87 18.24 9.13
C TYR A 184 -9.97 19.75 8.84
N SER A 185 -9.73 20.60 9.84
CA SER A 185 -9.77 22.06 9.68
C SER A 185 -8.62 22.59 8.82
N ASN A 186 -7.45 21.94 8.94
CA ASN A 186 -6.22 22.32 8.27
C ASN A 186 -6.14 21.78 6.84
N PHE A 187 -5.58 22.57 5.93
CA PHE A 187 -5.38 22.19 4.53
C PHE A 187 -3.91 21.91 4.25
N VAL A 188 -3.65 20.91 3.40
CA VAL A 188 -2.33 20.72 2.81
C VAL A 188 -2.26 21.59 1.55
N ASN A 189 -1.35 22.57 1.55
CA ASN A 189 -1.20 23.48 0.43
C ASN A 189 -0.72 22.75 -0.85
N PRO A 190 -1.16 23.20 -2.04
CA PRO A 190 -0.62 22.70 -3.29
C PRO A 190 0.87 23.03 -3.40
N VAL A 191 1.65 22.06 -3.87
CA VAL A 191 3.07 22.26 -4.19
C VAL A 191 3.17 22.79 -5.61
N ARG A 192 4.03 23.79 -5.82
CA ARG A 192 4.29 24.34 -7.16
C ARG A 192 4.89 23.27 -8.07
N GLY A 193 4.79 23.46 -9.39
CA GLY A 193 5.38 22.51 -10.34
C GLY A 193 6.92 22.52 -10.29
N PRO A 194 7.60 21.46 -10.77
CA PRO A 194 9.07 21.37 -10.75
C PRO A 194 9.79 22.58 -11.36
N LYS A 195 9.20 23.20 -12.39
CA LYS A 195 9.74 24.40 -13.05
C LYS A 195 9.75 25.66 -12.17
N GLN A 196 8.99 25.66 -11.08
CA GLN A 196 8.82 26.78 -10.16
C GLN A 196 9.47 26.53 -8.80
N TRP A 197 10.16 25.39 -8.63
CA TRP A 197 10.90 25.11 -7.41
C TRP A 197 12.11 26.03 -7.32
N ALA A 198 12.36 26.57 -6.13
CA ALA A 198 13.54 27.38 -5.90
C ALA A 198 14.79 26.53 -6.14
N SER A 199 15.77 27.07 -6.87
CA SER A 199 17.07 26.44 -7.00
C SER A 199 17.76 26.48 -5.65
N LEU A 200 17.99 25.31 -5.05
CA LEU A 200 18.72 25.21 -3.79
C LEU A 200 20.22 25.17 -4.12
N SER A 201 20.89 26.31 -4.02
CA SER A 201 22.34 26.44 -4.30
C SER A 201 23.24 25.73 -3.28
N ASN A 202 22.70 25.37 -2.11
CA ASN A 202 23.48 24.96 -0.94
C ASN A 202 23.29 23.47 -0.56
N MET A 203 22.72 22.65 -1.46
CA MET A 203 22.52 21.23 -1.23
C MET A 203 23.64 20.40 -1.84
N LEU A 204 24.15 19.41 -1.10
CA LEU A 204 25.08 18.42 -1.64
C LEU A 204 24.43 17.66 -2.81
N PRO A 205 25.17 17.37 -3.89
CA PRO A 205 24.65 16.58 -5.01
C PRO A 205 24.11 15.23 -4.54
N ILE A 206 22.88 14.89 -4.93
CA ILE A 206 22.33 13.55 -4.69
C ILE A 206 23.12 12.58 -5.56
N LEU A 207 23.97 11.77 -4.93
CA LEU A 207 24.71 10.73 -5.63
C LEU A 207 23.75 9.59 -6.03
N PRO A 208 23.87 9.04 -7.26
CA PRO A 208 23.09 7.87 -7.63
C PRO A 208 23.41 6.71 -6.67
N PRO A 209 22.43 5.83 -6.37
CA PRO A 209 22.70 4.63 -5.60
C PRO A 209 23.83 3.85 -6.26
N PRO A 210 24.82 3.34 -5.50
CA PRO A 210 25.89 2.56 -6.06
C PRO A 210 25.30 1.34 -6.78
N LEU A 211 25.45 1.29 -8.11
CA LEU A 211 24.97 0.19 -8.94
C LEU A 211 25.74 -1.07 -8.55
N ARG A 212 25.10 -1.96 -7.80
CA ARG A 212 25.61 -3.31 -7.58
C ARG A 212 25.28 -4.15 -8.80
N ARG A 213 26.26 -4.88 -9.34
CA ARG A 213 25.95 -5.93 -10.32
C ARG A 213 25.02 -6.92 -9.63
N PRO A 214 23.89 -7.31 -10.24
CA PRO A 214 23.07 -8.37 -9.69
C PRO A 214 23.95 -9.61 -9.49
N PRO A 215 23.75 -10.39 -8.41
CA PRO A 215 24.42 -11.66 -8.23
C PRO A 215 24.34 -12.44 -9.54
N GLY A 216 25.50 -12.82 -10.09
CA GLY A 216 25.53 -13.61 -11.31
C GLY A 216 24.67 -14.85 -11.13
N LYS A 217 24.07 -15.33 -12.23
CA LYS A 217 23.29 -16.57 -12.22
C LYS A 217 24.07 -17.66 -11.46
N PRO A 218 23.47 -18.30 -10.43
CA PRO A 218 24.11 -19.41 -9.73
C PRO A 218 24.61 -20.42 -10.75
N THR A 219 25.88 -20.81 -10.66
CA THR A 219 26.43 -21.85 -11.52
C THR A 219 25.62 -23.11 -11.32
N LYS A 220 25.06 -23.68 -12.40
CA LYS A 220 24.32 -24.95 -12.37
C LYS A 220 25.16 -26.12 -11.85
N VAL A 221 26.48 -25.96 -11.85
CA VAL A 221 27.44 -26.97 -11.41
C VAL A 221 28.03 -26.53 -10.08
N ARG A 222 27.97 -27.44 -9.10
CA ARG A 222 28.65 -27.33 -7.80
C ARG A 222 30.14 -27.07 -8.02
N ARG A 223 30.73 -26.13 -7.27
CA ARG A 223 32.20 -26.02 -7.20
C ARG A 223 32.75 -27.26 -6.52
N LYS A 224 33.52 -28.05 -7.25
CA LYS A 224 34.23 -29.22 -6.70
C LYS A 224 35.35 -28.78 -5.76
N GLU A 225 35.54 -29.50 -4.67
CA GLU A 225 36.64 -29.27 -3.72
C GLU A 225 37.97 -29.79 -4.28
N PRO A 226 39.14 -29.35 -3.76
CA PRO A 226 40.45 -29.71 -4.32
C PRO A 226 40.69 -31.22 -4.43
N ASN A 227 40.04 -32.01 -3.57
CA ASN A 227 40.23 -33.46 -3.48
C ASN A 227 39.18 -34.26 -4.27
N GLU A 228 38.24 -33.62 -4.99
CA GLU A 228 37.27 -34.34 -5.81
C GLU A 228 37.83 -34.70 -7.19
N PRO A 229 37.63 -35.94 -7.68
CA PRO A 229 38.10 -36.36 -8.99
C PRO A 229 37.46 -35.51 -10.10
N GLN A 230 38.32 -34.90 -10.93
CA GLN A 230 37.92 -34.24 -12.17
C GLN A 230 37.68 -35.28 -13.26
N THR A 231 36.48 -35.27 -13.85
CA THR A 231 36.19 -36.04 -15.06
C THR A 231 37.00 -35.42 -16.21
N THR A 232 38.08 -36.07 -16.60
CA THR A 232 38.99 -35.64 -17.67
C THR A 232 38.41 -35.96 -19.04
N GLU A 233 37.34 -35.26 -19.44
CA GLU A 233 36.84 -35.26 -20.82
C GLU A 233 36.95 -33.87 -21.47
N ARG A 234 37.83 -33.03 -20.94
CA ARG A 234 38.26 -31.81 -21.61
C ARG A 234 39.74 -31.93 -21.91
N LEU A 235 40.06 -32.05 -23.20
CA LEU A 235 41.41 -31.89 -23.73
C LEU A 235 42.05 -30.67 -23.04
N SER A 236 43.13 -30.91 -22.31
CA SER A 236 43.87 -29.83 -21.68
C SER A 236 44.41 -28.94 -22.82
N LYS A 237 44.11 -27.64 -22.79
CA LYS A 237 44.79 -26.66 -23.65
C LYS A 237 46.21 -26.37 -23.15
N ARG A 238 46.92 -27.38 -22.63
CA ARG A 238 48.37 -27.29 -22.42
C ARG A 238 49.00 -27.36 -23.81
N GLY A 239 49.19 -26.19 -24.41
CA GLY A 239 49.74 -26.06 -25.77
C GLY A 239 49.34 -24.78 -26.52
N VAL A 240 48.33 -24.01 -26.07
CA VAL A 240 48.04 -22.69 -26.67
C VAL A 240 48.87 -21.64 -25.95
N VAL A 241 50.13 -21.52 -26.38
CA VAL A 241 51.17 -20.74 -25.67
C VAL A 241 50.91 -19.23 -25.70
N GLU A 242 50.11 -18.68 -26.61
CA GLU A 242 49.80 -17.24 -26.57
C GLU A 242 48.37 -16.93 -27.01
N ILE A 243 47.49 -16.65 -26.03
CA ILE A 243 46.16 -16.10 -26.34
C ILE A 243 46.34 -14.62 -26.69
N ARG A 244 46.37 -14.31 -27.99
CA ARG A 244 46.42 -12.94 -28.51
C ARG A 244 45.01 -12.35 -28.66
N CYS A 245 44.77 -11.19 -28.05
CA CYS A 245 43.49 -10.52 -28.12
C CYS A 245 43.26 -9.91 -29.52
N SER A 246 42.18 -10.28 -30.22
CA SER A 246 41.86 -9.70 -31.53
C SER A 246 41.46 -8.22 -31.51
N LYS A 247 41.16 -7.65 -30.32
CA LYS A 247 40.83 -6.21 -30.17
C LYS A 247 42.06 -5.33 -29.94
N CYS A 248 42.94 -5.69 -29.01
CA CYS A 248 44.09 -4.85 -28.64
C CYS A 248 45.44 -5.47 -29.04
N LYS A 249 45.43 -6.64 -29.68
CA LYS A 249 46.60 -7.39 -30.14
C LYS A 249 47.61 -7.80 -29.06
N LYS A 250 47.36 -7.49 -27.77
CA LYS A 250 48.16 -7.93 -26.63
C LYS A 250 47.93 -9.41 -26.31
N VAL A 251 48.98 -10.10 -25.86
CA VAL A 251 48.95 -11.50 -25.43
C VAL A 251 48.47 -11.64 -23.98
N GLY A 252 47.97 -12.81 -23.60
CA GLY A 252 47.53 -13.14 -22.23
C GLY A 252 46.02 -12.99 -21.97
N HIS A 253 45.22 -12.53 -22.94
CA HIS A 253 43.75 -12.44 -22.79
C HIS A 253 43.02 -12.48 -24.14
N ASN A 254 41.71 -12.74 -24.12
CA ASN A 254 40.88 -12.83 -25.32
C ASN A 254 39.95 -11.60 -25.48
N LYS A 255 39.29 -11.45 -26.64
CA LYS A 255 38.36 -10.35 -26.94
C LYS A 255 37.26 -10.15 -25.87
N ARG A 256 36.83 -11.21 -25.18
CA ARG A 256 35.76 -11.17 -24.16
C ARG A 256 36.25 -10.65 -22.81
N SER A 257 37.54 -10.79 -22.52
CA SER A 257 38.20 -10.37 -21.27
C SER A 257 39.07 -9.11 -21.45
N CYS A 258 39.10 -8.55 -22.65
CA CYS A 258 39.82 -7.33 -22.96
C CYS A 258 39.22 -6.15 -22.21
N LYS A 259 40.01 -5.55 -21.31
CA LYS A 259 39.61 -4.37 -20.53
C LYS A 259 39.66 -3.06 -21.34
N GLY A 260 40.18 -3.10 -22.58
CA GLY A 260 40.36 -1.93 -23.44
C GLY A 260 41.36 -0.93 -22.86
N GLU A 261 42.02 -0.15 -23.72
CA GLU A 261 42.43 1.19 -23.33
C GLU A 261 41.22 2.08 -23.61
N VAL A 262 40.71 2.76 -22.59
CA VAL A 262 39.57 3.67 -22.70
C VAL A 262 40.05 4.86 -23.52
N GLY A 263 39.83 4.78 -24.83
CA GLY A 263 39.97 5.91 -25.74
C GLY A 263 38.96 6.97 -25.34
N GLN A 264 39.51 8.07 -24.84
CA GLN A 264 39.01 9.44 -24.73
C GLN A 264 37.60 9.71 -25.29
N ASN A 265 36.81 10.42 -24.49
CA ASN A 265 35.56 11.07 -24.90
C ASN A 265 35.75 11.81 -26.23
N ILE A 266 35.14 11.31 -27.30
CA ILE A 266 34.82 12.10 -28.47
C ILE A 266 33.34 12.48 -28.32
N PRO A 267 32.99 13.77 -28.20
CA PRO A 267 31.60 14.19 -28.26
C PRO A 267 31.01 13.79 -29.60
N ALA A 268 29.83 13.17 -29.59
CA ALA A 268 29.07 12.91 -30.80
C ALA A 268 28.69 14.26 -31.44
N THR A 269 29.42 14.67 -32.47
CA THR A 269 29.00 15.74 -33.37
C THR A 269 27.80 15.26 -34.18
N LEU A 270 26.68 15.96 -33.99
CA LEU A 270 25.51 15.96 -34.87
C LEU A 270 25.97 16.17 -36.32
N ASN A 271 25.77 15.16 -37.17
CA ASN A 271 25.85 15.36 -38.61
C ASN A 271 24.42 15.35 -39.18
N GLN A 272 23.97 16.55 -39.53
CA GLN A 272 22.93 16.77 -40.52
C GLN A 272 23.43 16.28 -41.88
N GLN A 273 22.63 15.48 -42.59
CA GLN A 273 22.72 15.38 -44.04
C GLN A 273 21.31 15.38 -44.63
N GLN A 274 21.09 16.31 -45.56
CA GLN A 274 19.90 16.47 -46.40
C GLN A 274 20.07 15.72 -47.74
N GLY A 275 18.95 15.17 -48.25
CA GLY A 275 18.60 14.97 -49.68
C GLY A 275 18.85 13.59 -50.29
N THR A 276 17.85 12.72 -50.61
CA THR A 276 16.79 12.70 -51.68
C THR A 276 17.13 11.64 -52.77
N PRO A 277 16.25 11.22 -53.72
CA PRO A 277 14.91 10.59 -53.62
C PRO A 277 14.75 9.36 -54.56
N THR A 278 13.89 8.36 -54.30
CA THR A 278 13.23 7.56 -55.38
C THR A 278 11.96 6.83 -54.91
N GLN A 279 11.00 6.71 -55.84
CA GLN A 279 9.59 6.34 -55.74
C GLN A 279 9.29 4.83 -55.64
N GLY A 280 8.11 4.48 -55.12
CA GLY A 280 7.46 3.18 -55.31
C GLY A 280 6.40 2.79 -54.25
N CYS A 281 5.15 3.21 -54.45
CA CYS A 281 3.90 2.84 -53.72
C CYS A 281 3.32 1.47 -54.19
N PRO A 282 2.12 0.98 -53.76
CA PRO A 282 1.17 1.40 -52.70
C PRO A 282 0.58 0.24 -51.82
N ASN A 283 -0.34 0.62 -50.90
CA ASN A 283 -1.50 -0.10 -50.32
C ASN A 283 -1.44 -0.24 -48.79
N SER A 284 -1.98 0.71 -48.02
CA SER A 284 -3.41 0.89 -47.64
C SER A 284 -3.85 0.01 -46.46
N VAL A 285 -3.92 0.58 -45.26
CA VAL A 285 -5.06 0.40 -44.34
C VAL A 285 -5.25 1.67 -43.50
N THR A 286 -6.48 2.14 -43.55
CA THR A 286 -7.13 3.31 -42.98
C THR A 286 -7.09 3.36 -41.44
N TYR A 287 -6.90 4.55 -40.86
CA TYR A 287 -7.30 4.84 -39.47
C TYR A 287 -8.18 6.10 -39.45
N CYS A 288 -9.42 5.95 -38.98
CA CYS A 288 -10.38 7.04 -38.80
C CYS A 288 -10.05 7.85 -37.52
N PRO A 289 -10.12 9.19 -37.55
CA PRO A 289 -10.21 10.01 -36.35
C PRO A 289 -11.67 10.22 -35.96
N ASN A 290 -12.06 9.80 -34.75
CA ASN A 290 -13.36 10.15 -34.19
C ASN A 290 -13.33 11.59 -33.69
N SER A 291 -14.29 12.33 -34.24
CA SER A 291 -14.65 13.71 -34.00
C SER A 291 -15.12 13.97 -32.56
N SER A 292 -14.56 15.01 -31.96
CA SER A 292 -15.09 15.70 -30.80
C SER A 292 -16.05 16.81 -31.27
N THR A 293 -17.35 16.66 -31.02
CA THR A 293 -18.35 17.71 -31.27
C THR A 293 -18.74 18.40 -29.96
N SER A 294 -18.32 19.66 -29.88
CA SER A 294 -19.00 20.85 -29.32
C SER A 294 -19.73 20.82 -27.98
N CYS A 295 -19.24 21.70 -27.09
CA CYS A 295 -19.99 22.40 -26.06
C CYS A 295 -20.60 23.69 -26.64
N PRO A 296 -21.73 24.20 -26.11
CA PRO A 296 -21.82 25.65 -25.91
C PRO A 296 -22.21 26.06 -24.47
N LYS A 297 -21.47 27.05 -23.95
CA LYS A 297 -21.89 28.00 -22.89
C LYS A 297 -22.95 28.95 -23.51
N THR A 298 -23.91 29.63 -22.88
CA THR A 298 -24.05 30.31 -21.58
C THR A 298 -25.47 30.94 -21.55
N LYS A 299 -26.14 31.08 -20.40
CA LYS A 299 -26.72 32.34 -19.85
C LYS A 299 -27.63 32.09 -18.63
N ALA A 300 -27.58 33.05 -17.71
CA ALA A 300 -28.22 33.10 -16.39
C ALA A 300 -29.73 33.47 -16.46
N PRO A 301 -30.48 33.41 -15.34
CA PRO A 301 -31.94 33.31 -15.32
C PRO A 301 -32.66 34.66 -15.34
N ILE A 302 -33.86 34.66 -15.93
CA ILE A 302 -34.85 35.74 -15.81
C ILE A 302 -35.84 35.35 -14.71
N GLN A 303 -36.09 36.32 -13.82
CA GLN A 303 -37.11 36.26 -12.77
C GLN A 303 -38.51 36.38 -13.37
N GLU A 304 -39.46 35.59 -12.87
CA GLU A 304 -40.85 36.05 -12.80
C GLU A 304 -41.55 35.45 -11.57
N LYS A 305 -42.22 36.34 -10.85
CA LYS A 305 -42.98 36.11 -9.63
C LYS A 305 -44.37 35.60 -10.00
N THR A 306 -44.93 34.69 -9.21
CA THR A 306 -46.35 34.73 -8.84
C THR A 306 -46.60 33.98 -7.53
N ASN A 307 -47.35 34.65 -6.65
CA ASN A 307 -47.90 34.18 -5.39
C ASN A 307 -49.02 33.15 -5.62
N HIS A 308 -49.24 32.23 -4.67
CA HIS A 308 -50.40 32.19 -3.76
C HIS A 308 -50.75 30.76 -3.28
N TYR A 309 -51.09 30.72 -1.98
CA TYR A 309 -51.65 29.65 -1.13
C TYR A 309 -50.71 28.57 -0.61
#